data_AF-A0A535T935-F1
#
_entry.id   AF-A0A535T935-F1
#
_cell.length_a   1.000
_cell.length_b   1.000
_cell.length_c   1.000
_cell.angle_alpha   90.00
_cell.angle_beta   90.00
_cell.angle_gamma   90.00
#
_symmetry.space_group_name_H-M   'P 1'
#
loop_
_entity.id
_entity.type
_entity.pdbx_description
1 polymer ?
#
loop_
_entity_poly.entity_id
_entity_poly.type
_entity_poly.pdbx_seq_one_letter_code
_entity_poly.pdbx_strand_id
1 'polypeptide(L)'
;MAKGRKGRLILIDAHSLIYRAFFALPPMSTSDGRVTNAVYGFTSMLAIVLASRPEYAIAAFDLGKPTFRSQEYEQYKAGRRAMPEDLRPQIEMVRELLGALSIPIYG
;
A
#
# COMPACT_ATOMS: atom_id res chain seq x y z
N MET A 1 9.68 26.44 3.13
CA MET A 1 8.77 25.33 3.50
C MET A 1 7.64 25.25 2.48
N ALA A 2 7.24 24.05 2.02
CA ALA A 2 6.17 23.90 1.03
C ALA A 2 4.84 24.44 1.58
N LYS A 3 4.18 25.33 0.82
CA LYS A 3 2.87 25.88 1.17
C LYS A 3 1.79 24.87 0.80
N GLY A 4 1.00 24.43 1.79
CA GLY A 4 -0.17 23.57 1.54
C GLY A 4 -1.13 24.27 0.57
N ARG A 5 -1.61 23.55 -0.46
CA ARG A 5 -2.63 24.07 -1.37
C ARG A 5 -4.01 23.75 -0.81
N LYS A 6 -4.82 24.79 -0.60
CA LYS A 6 -6.24 24.62 -0.26
C LYS A 6 -6.93 23.70 -1.29
N GLY A 7 -7.76 22.80 -0.80
CA GLY A 7 -8.54 21.84 -1.59
C GLY A 7 -7.74 20.69 -2.21
N ARG A 8 -6.46 20.52 -1.86
CA ARG A 8 -5.67 19.39 -2.39
C ARG A 8 -6.06 18.09 -1.68
N LEU A 9 -6.66 17.18 -2.42
CA LEU A 9 -6.89 15.78 -2.07
C LEU A 9 -5.83 14.88 -2.69
N ILE A 10 -5.32 13.93 -1.90
CA ILE A 10 -4.47 12.84 -2.37
C ILE A 10 -5.24 11.52 -2.29
N LEU A 11 -5.27 10.79 -3.41
CA LEU A 11 -5.75 9.42 -3.47
C LEU A 11 -4.54 8.49 -3.52
N ILE A 12 -4.42 7.58 -2.57
CA ILE A 12 -3.30 6.66 -2.45
C ILE A 12 -3.75 5.29 -2.94
N ASP A 13 -3.17 4.79 -4.03
CA ASP A 13 -3.29 3.39 -4.43
C ASP A 13 -2.38 2.54 -3.53
N ALA A 14 -2.96 1.94 -2.49
CA ALA A 14 -2.17 1.29 -1.45
C ALA A 14 -1.48 0.03 -1.98
N HIS A 15 -2.18 -0.83 -2.72
CA HIS A 15 -1.60 -2.07 -3.23
C HIS A 15 -0.43 -1.80 -4.16
N SER A 16 -0.58 -0.91 -5.14
CA SER A 16 0.50 -0.57 -6.07
C SER A 16 1.76 -0.08 -5.34
N LEU A 17 1.59 0.77 -4.32
CA LEU A 17 2.71 1.29 -3.53
C LEU A 17 3.34 0.24 -2.61
N ILE A 18 2.54 -0.61 -1.98
CA ILE A 18 3.03 -1.72 -1.14
C ILE A 18 3.87 -2.69 -1.99
N TYR A 19 3.37 -3.08 -3.17
CA TYR A 19 4.09 -3.93 -4.10
C TYR A 19 5.39 -3.28 -4.59
N ARG A 20 5.35 -1.99 -4.93
CA ARG A 20 6.54 -1.23 -5.32
C ARG A 20 7.58 -1.22 -4.21
N ALA A 21 7.16 -0.99 -2.96
CA ALA A 21 8.06 -0.98 -1.81
C ALA A 21 8.69 -2.37 -1.56
N PHE A 22 7.89 -3.43 -1.63
CA PHE A 22 8.35 -4.80 -1.38
C PHE A 22 9.47 -5.23 -2.35
N PHE A 23 9.34 -4.90 -3.64
CA PHE A 23 10.33 -5.29 -4.64
C PHE A 23 11.49 -4.31 -4.81
N ALA A 24 11.33 -3.05 -4.39
CA ALA A 24 12.38 -2.05 -4.50
C ALA A 24 13.42 -2.14 -3.37
N LEU A 25 13.05 -2.69 -2.21
CA LEU A 25 13.91 -2.76 -1.04
C LEU A 25 14.34 -4.21 -0.75
N PRO A 26 15.57 -4.43 -0.25
CA PRO A 26 15.97 -5.75 0.21
C PRO A 26 15.06 -6.22 1.35
N PRO A 27 14.99 -7.54 1.62
CA PRO A 27 14.30 -8.05 2.80
C PRO A 27 14.86 -7.38 4.06
N MET A 28 13.97 -6.81 4.85
CA MET A 28 14.28 -6.20 6.14
C MET A 28 13.35 -6.82 7.17
N SER A 29 13.87 -7.13 8.34
CA SER A 29 13.09 -7.68 9.44
C SER A 29 13.43 -6.98 10.75
N THR A 30 12.44 -6.98 11.65
CA THR A 30 12.62 -6.58 13.05
C THR A 30 13.43 -7.65 13.81
N SER A 31 13.86 -7.32 15.03
CA SER A 31 14.60 -8.25 15.89
C SER A 31 13.83 -9.54 16.25
N ASP A 32 12.51 -9.51 16.19
CA ASP A 32 11.62 -10.66 16.37
C ASP A 32 11.27 -11.38 15.04
N GLY A 33 11.92 -11.03 13.93
CA GLY A 33 11.84 -11.74 12.66
C GLY A 33 10.70 -11.30 11.73
N ARG A 34 9.87 -10.31 12.10
CA ARG A 34 8.79 -9.83 11.23
C ARG A 34 9.37 -9.06 10.04
N VAL A 35 9.02 -9.47 8.82
CA VAL A 35 9.43 -8.79 7.58
C VAL A 35 8.69 -7.46 7.45
N THR A 36 9.41 -6.37 7.14
CA THR A 36 8.87 -4.99 7.17
C THR A 36 9.34 -4.11 6.00
N ASN A 37 10.00 -4.67 4.99
CA ASN A 37 10.52 -3.91 3.86
C ASN A 37 9.44 -3.14 3.08
N ALA A 38 8.28 -3.75 2.83
CA ALA A 38 7.16 -3.09 2.17
C ALA A 38 6.57 -1.97 3.02
N VAL A 39 6.42 -2.20 4.33
CA VAL A 39 5.90 -1.18 5.28
C VAL A 39 6.83 0.02 5.32
N TYR A 40 8.14 -0.21 5.44
CA TYR A 40 9.15 0.85 5.47
C TYR A 40 9.15 1.68 4.18
N GLY A 41 9.17 1.01 3.02
CA GLY A 41 9.17 1.71 1.74
C GLY A 41 7.87 2.48 1.51
N PHE A 42 6.72 1.89 1.83
CA PHE A 42 5.42 2.57 1.75
C PHE A 42 5.40 3.82 2.62
N THR A 43 5.83 3.71 3.88
CA THR A 43 5.88 4.83 4.83
C THR A 43 6.79 5.95 4.33
N SER A 44 7.95 5.60 3.77
CA SER A 44 8.89 6.57 3.21
C SER A 44 8.29 7.36 2.05
N MET A 45 7.59 6.68 1.14
CA MET A 45 6.88 7.33 0.03
C MET A 45 5.72 8.20 0.52
N LEU A 46 4.96 7.70 1.50
CA LEU A 46 3.86 8.45 2.12
C LEU A 46 4.38 9.73 2.80
N ALA A 47 5.51 9.67 3.51
CA ALA A 47 6.11 10.82 4.17
C ALA A 47 6.46 11.94 3.17
N ILE A 48 6.99 11.59 1.99
CA ILE A 48 7.27 12.56 0.91
C ILE A 48 5.97 13.25 0.45
N VAL A 49 4.89 12.49 0.29
CA VAL A 49 3.59 13.03 -0.13
C VAL A 49 3.02 13.95 0.95
N LEU A 50 3.05 13.53 2.22
CA LEU A 50 2.56 14.30 3.36
C LEU A 50 3.40 15.56 3.62
N ALA A 51 4.69 15.57 3.27
CA ALA A 51 5.54 16.76 3.34
C ALA A 51 5.03 17.91 2.45
N SER A 52 4.24 17.60 1.42
CA SER A 52 3.55 18.61 0.60
C SER A 52 2.34 19.26 1.28
N ARG A 53 2.00 18.81 2.50
CA ARG A 53 0.86 19.27 3.33
C ARG A 53 -0.46 19.30 2.56
N PRO A 54 -0.95 18.13 2.06
CA PRO A 54 -2.28 18.05 1.48
C PRO A 54 -3.34 18.35 2.53
N GLU A 55 -4.50 18.84 2.09
CA GLU A 55 -5.63 19.10 2.98
C GLU A 55 -6.41 17.81 3.27
N TYR A 56 -6.45 16.90 2.29
CA TYR A 56 -7.14 15.62 2.40
C TYR A 56 -6.26 14.49 1.87
N ALA A 57 -6.36 13.31 2.48
CA ALA A 57 -5.76 12.08 1.99
C ALA A 57 -6.71 10.90 2.26
N ILE A 58 -6.75 9.94 1.34
CA ILE A 58 -7.47 8.67 1.51
C ILE A 58 -6.70 7.56 0.80
N ALA A 59 -6.65 6.39 1.40
CA ALA A 59 -6.02 5.21 0.82
C ALA A 59 -7.07 4.25 0.28
N ALA A 60 -6.94 3.88 -1.00
CA ALA A 60 -7.74 2.88 -1.64
C ALA A 60 -7.05 1.51 -1.55
N PHE A 61 -7.78 0.51 -1.07
CA PHE A 61 -7.38 -0.89 -1.08
C PHE A 61 -8.29 -1.66 -2.05
N ASP A 62 -7.75 -2.72 -2.64
CA ASP A 62 -8.53 -3.56 -3.53
C ASP A 62 -9.51 -4.40 -2.71
N LEU A 63 -10.81 -4.24 -2.96
CA LEU A 63 -11.86 -5.12 -2.47
C LEU A 63 -11.60 -6.52 -3.05
N GLY A 64 -11.01 -7.42 -2.27
CA GLY A 64 -10.63 -8.78 -2.69
C GLY A 64 -11.77 -9.70 -3.17
N LYS A 65 -12.94 -9.17 -3.53
CA LYS A 65 -14.07 -9.94 -4.06
C LYS A 65 -13.78 -10.40 -5.49
N PRO A 66 -13.80 -11.71 -5.78
CA PRO A 66 -13.87 -12.19 -7.14
C PRO A 66 -15.19 -11.71 -7.74
N THR A 67 -15.13 -10.75 -8.67
CA THR A 67 -16.29 -10.43 -9.50
C THR A 67 -16.47 -11.56 -10.52
N PHE A 68 -17.70 -11.71 -11.04
CA PHE A 68 -18.14 -12.73 -12.02
C PHE A 68 -17.30 -12.80 -13.32
N ARG A 69 -16.24 -12.01 -13.46
CA ARG A 69 -15.16 -12.12 -14.47
C ARG A 69 -14.13 -13.23 -14.17
N SER A 70 -14.45 -14.16 -13.29
CA SER A 70 -13.52 -15.22 -12.86
C SER A 70 -13.53 -16.46 -13.77
N GLN A 71 -14.46 -16.55 -14.74
CA GLN A 71 -14.56 -17.70 -15.66
C GLN A 71 -13.92 -17.45 -17.03
N GLU A 72 -13.74 -16.19 -17.46
CA GLU A 72 -13.18 -15.87 -18.79
C GLU A 72 -11.67 -15.56 -18.79
N TYR A 73 -11.02 -15.64 -17.62
CA TYR A 73 -9.66 -15.10 -17.41
C TYR A 73 -8.70 -16.09 -16.72
N GLU A 74 -8.96 -17.40 -16.80
CA GLU A 74 -8.02 -18.41 -16.29
C GLU A 74 -6.67 -18.36 -17.02
N GLN A 75 -6.67 -18.24 -18.34
CA GLN A 75 -5.44 -18.23 -19.15
C GLN A 75 -4.58 -16.97 -18.96
N TYR A 76 -5.17 -15.85 -18.56
CA TYR A 76 -4.45 -14.59 -18.32
C TYR A 76 -3.81 -14.52 -16.93
N LYS A 77 -4.36 -15.23 -15.94
CA LYS A 77 -3.77 -15.31 -14.58
C LYS A 77 -2.67 -16.37 -14.46
N ALA A 78 -2.51 -17.24 -15.46
CA ALA A 78 -1.46 -18.27 -15.49
C ALA A 78 -0.02 -17.72 -15.41
N GLY A 79 0.19 -16.44 -15.77
CA GLY A 79 1.49 -15.76 -15.67
C GLY A 79 1.69 -14.87 -14.44
N ARG A 80 0.65 -14.66 -13.62
CA ARG A 80 0.80 -13.85 -12.40
C ARG A 80 1.42 -14.72 -11.32
N ARG A 81 2.65 -14.39 -10.90
CA ARG A 81 3.23 -14.96 -9.68
C ARG A 81 2.27 -14.72 -8.52
N ALA A 82 2.04 -15.77 -7.73
CA ALA A 82 1.30 -15.66 -6.49
C ALA A 82 1.89 -14.53 -5.63
N MET A 83 1.04 -13.84 -4.87
CA MET A 83 1.51 -12.85 -3.90
C MET A 83 2.55 -13.51 -2.99
N PRO A 84 3.75 -12.93 -2.83
CA PRO A 84 4.77 -13.48 -1.93
C PRO A 84 4.20 -13.64 -0.52
N GLU A 85 4.50 -14.76 0.15
CA GLU A 85 3.95 -15.04 1.48
C GLU A 85 4.32 -13.94 2.49
N ASP A 86 5.55 -13.43 2.40
CA ASP A 86 6.06 -12.35 3.26
C ASP A 86 5.40 -10.98 3.02
N LEU A 87 4.69 -10.81 1.90
CA LEU A 87 4.00 -9.55 1.58
C LEU A 87 2.65 -9.45 2.27
N ARG A 88 1.93 -10.56 2.38
CA ARG A 88 0.58 -10.59 2.97
C ARG A 88 0.51 -9.99 4.38
N PRO A 89 1.36 -10.36 5.36
CA PRO A 89 1.29 -9.75 6.70
C PRO A 89 1.63 -8.25 6.68
N GLN A 90 2.44 -7.79 5.73
CA GLN A 90 2.80 -6.37 5.62
C GLN A 90 1.66 -5.49 5.10
N ILE A 91 0.69 -6.06 4.37
CA ILE A 91 -0.51 -5.33 3.95
C ILE A 91 -1.32 -4.88 5.18
N GLU A 92 -1.53 -5.79 6.14
CA GLU A 92 -2.25 -5.45 7.38
C GLU A 92 -1.48 -4.43 8.22
N MET A 93 -0.16 -4.55 8.32
CA MET A 93 0.68 -3.54 8.99
C MET A 93 0.54 -2.15 8.35
N VAL A 94 0.38 -2.07 7.03
CA VAL A 94 0.13 -0.79 6.35
C VAL A 94 -1.27 -0.26 6.65
N ARG A 95 -2.29 -1.13 6.79
CA ARG A 95 -3.63 -0.71 7.25
C ARG A 95 -3.58 -0.13 8.66
N GLU A 96 -2.87 -0.79 9.57
CA GLU A 96 -2.65 -0.31 10.93
C GLU A 96 -1.92 1.05 10.96
N LEU A 97 -0.85 1.18 10.16
CA LEU A 97 -0.11 2.44 10.00
C LEU A 97 -1.03 3.59 9.53
N LEU A 98 -1.83 3.36 8.50
CA LEU A 98 -2.76 4.37 7.98
C LEU A 98 -3.80 4.76 9.03
N GLY A 99 -4.30 3.79 9.80
CA GLY A 99 -5.18 4.03 10.94
C GLY A 99 -4.52 4.89 12.02
N ALA A 100 -3.26 4.60 12.37
CA ALA A 100 -2.49 5.39 13.34
C ALA A 100 -2.24 6.83 12.86
N LEU A 101 -2.14 7.05 11.56
CA LEU A 101 -2.01 8.36 10.93
C LEU A 101 -3.35 9.07 10.68
N SER A 102 -4.48 8.47 11.09
CA SER A 102 -5.83 8.98 10.81
C SER A 102 -6.10 9.21 9.32
N ILE A 103 -5.50 8.39 8.44
CA ILE A 103 -5.77 8.40 7.01
C ILE A 103 -6.88 7.38 6.73
N PRO A 104 -8.06 7.81 6.26
CA PRO A 104 -9.16 6.91 5.96
C PRO A 104 -8.76 5.88 4.90
N ILE A 105 -9.31 4.68 5.05
CA ILE A 105 -9.18 3.58 4.09
C ILE A 105 -10.53 3.36 3.41
N TYR A 106 -10.52 3.19 2.09
CA TYR A 106 -11.67 2.77 1.30
C TYR A 106 -11.35 1.48 0.55
N GLY A 107 -12.26 0.50 0.66
CA GLY A 107 -12.12 -0.83 0.05
C GLY A 107 -11.79 -1.95 1.03
#